data_AF-A0A2E5E776-F1
#
_entry.id   AF-A0A2E5E776-F1
#
_cell.length_a   1.000
_cell.length_b   1.000
_cell.length_c   1.000
_cell.angle_alpha   90.00
_cell.angle_beta   90.00
_cell.angle_gamma   90.00
#
_symmetry.space_group_name_H-M   'P 1'
#
loop_
_entity.id
_entity.type
_entity.pdbx_description
1 polymer ?
#
loop_
_entity_poly.entity_id
_entity_poly.type
_entity_poly.pdbx_seq_one_letter_code
_entity_poly.pdbx_strand_id
1 'polypeptide(L)'
;MSIFGWRMCVVLLLIVAFTFFGNTTAFAHEGRDVGDYNFVVGFVHEPAIEGIMNGVSIRVTSLVKDGHDDHDHGDHSHGGATDTESNGEIDLVSHGGVFVDELALGENYDFTFTHDFEELTVPFHAHPIEIQGSIIVGHDNPAVDVTVIEIHESGFRPDMAMIQTGTTVRFSNMMSEATVIMSGPLGMSESMKGSNVHSASDAVSGISTLQVEVTHVASSVSKIMDLKETLGDPGHYKSEFIPTSPGSYNFRFFGEIYGQKVDASFESSNTTFDEVISANDFQFPVQLAASRETENAARGAFAAANEASANAADAASYASISRVLGLIALVLGVFGLVFGGLAFQRSGKKRESVGSNKWH
;
A
#
# COMPACT_ATOMS: atom_id res chain seq x y z
N MET A 1 3.05 50.25 -10.77
CA MET A 1 2.25 49.12 -10.29
C MET A 1 2.78 48.68 -8.94
N SER A 2 1.92 48.54 -7.93
CA SER A 2 2.35 48.27 -6.56
C SER A 2 2.75 46.79 -6.41
N ILE A 3 3.94 46.56 -5.83
CA ILE A 3 4.52 45.24 -5.53
C ILE A 3 3.62 44.44 -4.57
N PHE A 4 2.64 45.10 -3.94
CA PHE A 4 1.68 44.51 -3.00
C PHE A 4 0.58 43.68 -3.70
N GLY A 5 0.16 44.08 -4.91
CA GLY A 5 -0.90 43.38 -5.64
C GLY A 5 -0.49 42.01 -6.17
N TRP A 6 0.75 41.88 -6.64
CA TRP A 6 1.28 40.60 -7.15
C TRP A 6 1.34 39.54 -6.06
N ARG A 7 1.80 39.91 -4.85
CA ARG A 7 1.98 38.95 -3.75
C ARG A 7 0.65 38.43 -3.22
N MET A 8 -0.40 39.26 -3.22
CA MET A 8 -1.76 38.81 -2.92
C MET A 8 -2.31 37.85 -3.97
N CYS A 9 -2.09 38.10 -5.27
CA CYS A 9 -2.55 37.20 -6.32
C CYS A 9 -1.88 35.82 -6.27
N VAL A 10 -0.59 35.75 -5.92
CA VAL A 10 0.13 34.47 -5.78
C VAL A 10 -0.37 33.66 -4.58
N VAL A 11 -0.67 34.32 -3.45
CA VAL A 11 -1.22 33.64 -2.26
C VAL A 11 -2.64 33.13 -2.54
N LEU A 12 -3.48 33.90 -3.22
CA LEU A 12 -4.82 33.46 -3.64
C LEU A 12 -4.77 32.31 -4.66
N LEU A 13 -3.83 32.32 -5.60
CA LEU A 13 -3.62 31.22 -6.54
C LEU A 13 -3.15 29.93 -5.85
N LEU A 14 -2.31 30.02 -4.82
CA LEU A 14 -1.88 28.86 -4.03
C LEU A 14 -3.00 28.30 -3.15
N ILE A 15 -3.87 29.16 -2.60
CA ILE A 15 -5.04 28.71 -1.83
C ILE A 15 -6.07 28.03 -2.74
N VAL A 16 -6.30 28.57 -3.94
CA VAL A 16 -7.19 27.95 -4.95
C VAL A 16 -6.61 26.65 -5.50
N ALA A 17 -5.29 26.55 -5.66
CA ALA A 17 -4.61 25.31 -6.05
C ALA A 17 -4.67 24.24 -4.94
N PHE A 18 -4.70 24.63 -3.66
CA PHE A 18 -4.83 23.70 -2.54
C PHE A 18 -6.28 23.19 -2.37
N THR A 19 -7.30 23.97 -2.77
CA THR A 19 -8.71 23.53 -2.78
C THR A 19 -9.07 22.61 -3.95
N PHE A 20 -8.13 22.33 -4.86
CA PHE A 20 -8.32 21.40 -6.00
C PHE A 20 -7.60 20.06 -5.85
N PHE A 21 -6.94 19.80 -4.72
CA PHE A 21 -6.68 18.43 -4.30
C PHE A 21 -7.97 17.91 -3.67
N GLY A 22 -8.83 17.36 -4.53
CA GLY A 22 -10.04 16.68 -4.10
C GLY A 22 -9.72 15.67 -3.02
N ASN A 23 -10.62 15.53 -2.07
CA ASN A 23 -10.62 14.42 -1.11
C ASN A 23 -10.68 13.13 -1.94
N THR A 24 -9.53 12.52 -2.22
CA THR A 24 -9.48 11.18 -2.78
C THR A 24 -9.79 10.24 -1.64
N THR A 25 -11.01 9.72 -1.63
CA THR A 25 -11.35 8.51 -0.88
C THR A 25 -10.44 7.40 -1.41
N ALA A 26 -9.39 7.09 -0.68
CA ALA A 26 -8.59 5.90 -0.95
C ALA A 26 -9.46 4.71 -0.53
N PHE A 27 -9.76 3.83 -1.49
CA PHE A 27 -10.49 2.62 -1.16
C PHE A 27 -9.49 1.61 -0.60
N ALA A 28 -9.82 1.00 0.53
CA ALA A 28 -9.15 -0.20 1.04
C ALA A 28 -9.06 -1.30 -0.03
N HIS A 29 -10.13 -1.44 -0.83
CA HIS A 29 -10.26 -2.53 -1.78
C HIS A 29 -10.82 -2.06 -3.13
N GLU A 30 -10.35 -2.66 -4.22
CA GLU A 30 -10.88 -2.47 -5.56
C GLU A 30 -11.85 -3.62 -5.91
N GLY A 31 -13.11 -3.27 -6.17
CA GLY A 31 -14.14 -4.20 -6.66
C GLY A 31 -14.29 -4.14 -8.18
N ARG A 32 -14.21 -5.28 -8.89
CA ARG A 32 -14.39 -5.35 -10.34
C ARG A 32 -14.95 -6.70 -10.81
N ASP A 33 -15.83 -6.66 -11.79
CA ASP A 33 -16.34 -7.86 -12.46
C ASP A 33 -15.27 -8.50 -13.37
N VAL A 34 -15.12 -9.82 -13.27
CA VAL A 34 -14.17 -10.65 -14.00
C VAL A 34 -14.88 -11.89 -14.54
N GLY A 35 -15.52 -11.73 -15.70
CA GLY A 35 -16.39 -12.75 -16.29
C GLY A 35 -17.62 -12.98 -15.42
N ASP A 36 -17.89 -14.22 -15.04
CA ASP A 36 -19.05 -14.61 -14.22
C ASP A 36 -18.87 -14.32 -12.71
N TYR A 37 -17.81 -13.61 -12.32
CA TYR A 37 -17.46 -13.36 -10.92
C TYR A 37 -17.23 -11.88 -10.63
N ASN A 38 -17.44 -11.45 -9.40
CA ASN A 38 -16.95 -10.18 -8.87
C ASN A 38 -15.72 -10.43 -7.98
N PHE A 39 -14.66 -9.67 -8.22
CA PHE A 39 -13.43 -9.71 -7.43
C PHE A 39 -13.33 -8.44 -6.61
N VAL A 40 -13.17 -8.57 -5.30
CA VAL A 40 -12.80 -7.46 -4.40
C VAL A 40 -11.38 -7.71 -3.92
N VAL A 41 -10.46 -6.82 -4.29
CA VAL A 41 -9.01 -7.02 -4.17
C VAL A 41 -8.38 -5.93 -3.31
N GLY A 42 -7.45 -6.30 -2.43
CA GLY A 42 -6.62 -5.35 -1.70
C GLY A 42 -5.56 -6.02 -0.84
N PHE A 43 -5.13 -5.38 0.24
CA PHE A 43 -4.21 -5.98 1.21
C PHE A 43 -4.96 -6.74 2.30
N VAL A 44 -4.29 -7.69 2.96
CA VAL A 44 -4.88 -8.44 4.09
C VAL A 44 -5.05 -7.56 5.33
N HIS A 45 -4.08 -6.69 5.59
CA HIS A 45 -4.10 -5.73 6.70
C HIS A 45 -3.85 -4.33 6.19
N GLU A 46 -4.64 -3.38 6.64
CA GLU A 46 -4.58 -1.99 6.18
C GLU A 46 -4.43 -1.00 7.34
N PRO A 47 -3.59 0.05 7.17
CA PRO A 47 -2.79 0.32 5.97
C PRO A 47 -1.66 -0.69 5.75
N ALA A 48 -1.30 -0.93 4.50
CA ALA A 48 -0.21 -1.85 4.18
C ALA A 48 1.14 -1.18 4.44
N ILE A 49 1.88 -1.65 5.45
CA ILE A 49 3.14 -1.01 5.87
C ILE A 49 4.36 -1.84 5.41
N GLU A 50 5.36 -1.16 4.86
CA GLU A 50 6.65 -1.75 4.51
C GLU A 50 7.28 -2.53 5.68
N GLY A 51 7.76 -3.74 5.44
CA GLY A 51 8.50 -4.56 6.40
C GLY A 51 7.64 -5.28 7.44
N ILE A 52 6.32 -5.11 7.41
CA ILE A 52 5.36 -5.82 8.28
C ILE A 52 4.69 -6.95 7.49
N MET A 53 4.41 -8.10 8.14
CA MET A 53 3.71 -9.20 7.50
C MET A 53 2.31 -8.76 7.01
N ASN A 54 2.03 -9.02 5.73
CA ASN A 54 0.78 -8.69 5.08
C ASN A 54 0.49 -9.73 3.98
N GLY A 55 -0.33 -9.40 3.00
CA GLY A 55 -0.60 -10.28 1.87
C GLY A 55 -1.54 -9.66 0.85
N VAL A 56 -1.72 -10.38 -0.25
CA VAL A 56 -2.84 -10.17 -1.17
C VAL A 56 -4.10 -10.68 -0.49
N SER A 57 -5.17 -9.90 -0.57
CA SER A 57 -6.54 -10.26 -0.22
C SER A 57 -7.40 -10.24 -1.48
N ILE A 58 -8.17 -11.30 -1.71
CA ILE A 58 -9.20 -11.34 -2.75
C ILE A 58 -10.46 -12.01 -2.23
N ARG A 59 -11.61 -11.35 -2.38
CA ARG A 59 -12.93 -11.98 -2.22
C ARG A 59 -13.54 -12.23 -3.59
N VAL A 60 -14.05 -13.44 -3.80
CA VAL A 60 -14.66 -13.88 -5.07
C VAL A 60 -16.12 -14.25 -4.83
N THR A 61 -17.02 -13.58 -5.54
CA THR A 61 -18.45 -13.91 -5.55
C THR A 61 -18.96 -14.20 -6.97
N SER A 62 -19.99 -15.03 -7.09
CA SER A 62 -20.68 -15.37 -8.33
C SER A 62 -21.63 -14.24 -8.73
N LEU A 63 -21.63 -13.90 -10.03
CA LEU A 63 -22.62 -13.00 -10.64
C LEU A 63 -23.78 -13.78 -11.29
N VAL A 64 -23.65 -15.10 -11.39
CA VAL A 64 -24.68 -15.98 -11.97
C VAL A 64 -25.75 -16.23 -10.92
N LYS A 65 -26.93 -15.63 -11.10
CA LYS A 65 -28.12 -15.96 -10.32
C LYS A 65 -28.67 -17.29 -10.82
N ASP A 66 -28.58 -18.33 -10.00
CA ASP A 66 -29.28 -19.57 -10.27
C ASP A 66 -30.80 -19.29 -10.27
N GLY A 67 -31.41 -19.38 -11.46
CA GLY A 67 -32.84 -19.25 -11.67
C GLY A 67 -33.60 -20.50 -11.25
N HIS A 68 -33.44 -20.96 -10.01
CA HIS A 68 -34.24 -22.04 -9.44
C HIS A 68 -34.73 -21.63 -8.06
N ASP A 69 -35.94 -21.07 -8.03
CA ASP A 69 -36.92 -21.33 -6.98
C ASP A 69 -38.31 -20.95 -7.53
N ASP A 70 -38.86 -21.85 -8.36
CA ASP A 70 -40.31 -21.98 -8.49
C ASP A 70 -40.85 -22.54 -7.17
N HIS A 71 -41.01 -21.69 -6.17
CA HIS A 71 -41.86 -21.99 -5.03
C HIS A 71 -42.83 -20.83 -4.82
N ASP A 72 -43.95 -20.96 -5.53
CA ASP A 72 -45.26 -20.45 -5.15
C ASP A 72 -45.52 -20.74 -3.67
N HIS A 73 -45.42 -19.72 -2.83
CA HIS A 73 -46.15 -19.65 -1.58
C HIS A 73 -46.64 -18.22 -1.37
N GLY A 74 -47.96 -18.08 -1.48
CA GLY A 74 -48.68 -16.84 -1.24
C GLY A 74 -48.53 -16.31 0.19
N ASP A 75 -49.00 -15.07 0.33
CA ASP A 75 -49.62 -14.48 1.52
C ASP A 75 -49.44 -15.29 2.81
N HIS A 76 -48.65 -14.78 3.76
CA HIS A 76 -49.17 -14.47 5.09
C HIS A 76 -48.23 -13.59 5.93
N SER A 77 -48.88 -12.54 6.45
CA SER A 77 -48.53 -11.68 7.57
C SER A 77 -47.94 -12.39 8.81
N HIS A 78 -46.99 -11.69 9.44
CA HIS A 78 -46.62 -11.64 10.87
C HIS A 78 -46.91 -12.83 11.81
N GLY A 79 -45.86 -13.25 12.52
CA GLY A 79 -45.97 -13.55 13.94
C GLY A 79 -44.99 -14.60 14.46
N GLY A 80 -44.19 -14.19 15.45
CA GLY A 80 -43.84 -15.07 16.58
C GLY A 80 -42.50 -15.79 16.47
N ALA A 81 -41.62 -15.43 17.42
CA ALA A 81 -40.41 -16.15 17.78
C ALA A 81 -40.65 -17.66 17.99
N THR A 82 -39.69 -18.47 17.55
CA THR A 82 -39.39 -19.75 18.17
C THR A 82 -37.88 -19.97 18.18
N ASP A 83 -37.39 -20.17 19.39
CA ASP A 83 -36.03 -20.56 19.73
C ASP A 83 -35.66 -21.88 19.05
N THR A 84 -34.53 -21.95 18.37
CA THR A 84 -33.85 -23.21 18.07
C THR A 84 -32.35 -22.96 18.03
N GLU A 85 -31.68 -23.56 19.01
CA GLU A 85 -30.23 -23.64 19.15
C GLU A 85 -29.59 -24.20 17.87
N SER A 86 -28.71 -23.41 17.26
CA SER A 86 -27.57 -23.93 16.51
C SER A 86 -26.33 -23.17 16.97
N ASN A 87 -25.40 -23.87 17.59
CA ASN A 87 -24.07 -23.38 17.96
C ASN A 87 -23.28 -22.98 16.70
N GLY A 88 -23.52 -21.79 16.20
CA GLY A 88 -22.78 -21.15 15.11
C GLY A 88 -22.14 -19.89 15.65
N GLU A 89 -20.82 -19.94 15.81
CA GLU A 89 -19.97 -18.79 16.04
C GLU A 89 -20.35 -17.67 15.06
N ILE A 90 -20.85 -16.54 15.57
CA ILE A 90 -21.24 -15.41 14.73
C ILE A 90 -19.93 -14.76 14.25
N ASP A 91 -19.55 -15.07 13.01
CA ASP A 91 -18.44 -14.41 12.32
C ASP A 91 -18.85 -12.97 11.92
N LEU A 92 -18.51 -12.03 12.79
CA LEU A 92 -18.77 -10.60 12.64
C LEU A 92 -17.89 -9.90 11.60
N VAL A 93 -16.95 -10.63 10.98
CA VAL A 93 -16.12 -10.12 9.88
C VAL A 93 -16.74 -10.47 8.51
N SER A 94 -17.63 -11.48 8.45
CA SER A 94 -18.20 -12.03 7.20
C SER A 94 -19.63 -11.58 6.86
N HIS A 95 -20.37 -10.90 7.73
CA HIS A 95 -21.72 -10.42 7.42
C HIS A 95 -21.73 -8.90 7.22
N GLY A 96 -22.23 -8.45 6.07
CA GLY A 96 -22.78 -7.10 5.97
C GLY A 96 -23.75 -6.88 7.14
N GLY A 97 -23.61 -5.75 7.82
CA GLY A 97 -24.33 -5.36 9.05
C GLY A 97 -25.09 -6.44 9.82
N VAL A 98 -24.53 -6.85 10.96
CA VAL A 98 -25.22 -7.56 12.06
C VAL A 98 -26.62 -7.00 12.38
N PHE A 99 -26.76 -5.69 12.20
CA PHE A 99 -27.99 -4.94 12.33
C PHE A 99 -28.04 -3.83 11.27
N VAL A 100 -29.24 -3.53 10.81
CA VAL A 100 -29.58 -2.36 10.00
C VAL A 100 -31.00 -1.93 10.35
N ASP A 101 -31.23 -0.63 10.54
CA ASP A 101 -32.58 -0.09 10.70
C ASP A 101 -32.67 1.35 10.21
N GLU A 102 -33.86 1.76 9.75
CA GLU A 102 -34.19 3.13 9.39
C GLU A 102 -34.95 3.78 10.55
N LEU A 103 -34.44 4.90 11.05
CA LEU A 103 -34.95 5.62 12.20
C LEU A 103 -35.53 6.96 11.77
N ALA A 104 -36.83 7.16 11.98
CA ALA A 104 -37.44 8.48 11.90
C ALA A 104 -36.90 9.42 13.00
N LEU A 105 -37.20 10.72 12.89
CA LEU A 105 -36.84 11.72 13.90
C LEU A 105 -37.30 11.30 15.30
N GLY A 106 -36.37 11.13 16.24
CA GLY A 106 -36.63 10.74 17.62
C GLY A 106 -36.95 9.26 17.83
N GLU A 107 -36.84 8.43 16.79
CA GLU A 107 -37.01 6.98 16.88
C GLU A 107 -35.78 6.30 17.47
N ASN A 108 -35.99 5.09 18.02
CA ASN A 108 -34.95 4.28 18.62
C ASN A 108 -34.92 2.89 18.00
N TYR A 109 -33.72 2.36 17.81
CA TYR A 109 -33.48 0.97 17.45
C TYR A 109 -32.67 0.29 18.55
N ASP A 110 -33.11 -0.88 19.00
CA ASP A 110 -32.48 -1.64 20.07
C ASP A 110 -31.89 -2.94 19.51
N PHE A 111 -30.61 -3.17 19.78
CA PHE A 111 -29.93 -4.41 19.45
C PHE A 111 -29.24 -4.99 20.69
N THR A 112 -29.45 -6.27 20.99
CA THR A 112 -28.86 -6.92 22.17
C THR A 112 -27.71 -7.81 21.77
N PHE A 113 -26.53 -7.56 22.33
CA PHE A 113 -25.32 -8.31 22.05
C PHE A 113 -25.31 -9.59 22.87
N THR A 114 -25.49 -10.74 22.22
CA THR A 114 -25.47 -12.06 22.87
C THR A 114 -24.02 -12.54 23.12
N HIS A 115 -23.86 -13.73 23.71
CA HIS A 115 -22.54 -14.35 23.93
C HIS A 115 -21.77 -14.58 22.63
N ASP A 116 -22.47 -14.63 21.49
CA ASP A 116 -21.85 -14.78 20.18
C ASP A 116 -20.97 -13.59 19.76
N PHE A 117 -21.07 -12.48 20.50
CA PHE A 117 -20.30 -11.26 20.29
C PHE A 117 -19.12 -11.13 21.26
N GLU A 118 -18.87 -12.11 22.12
CA GLU A 118 -17.85 -12.04 23.16
C GLU A 118 -16.45 -11.80 22.57
N GLU A 119 -15.71 -10.84 23.16
CA GLU A 119 -14.37 -10.42 22.72
C GLU A 119 -14.28 -9.82 21.30
N LEU A 120 -15.42 -9.52 20.66
CA LEU A 120 -15.45 -8.94 19.32
C LEU A 120 -15.56 -7.41 19.33
N THR A 121 -15.04 -6.80 18.27
CA THR A 121 -15.23 -5.37 17.97
C THR A 121 -16.16 -5.24 16.77
N VAL A 122 -17.30 -4.59 16.97
CA VAL A 122 -18.34 -4.41 15.96
C VAL A 122 -18.32 -2.96 15.46
N PRO A 123 -17.81 -2.71 14.25
CA PRO A 123 -17.93 -1.38 13.63
C PRO A 123 -19.39 -1.11 13.27
N PHE A 124 -19.78 0.16 13.24
CA PHE A 124 -21.08 0.60 12.75
C PHE A 124 -21.00 1.99 12.14
N HIS A 125 -21.97 2.37 11.31
CA HIS A 125 -22.06 3.68 10.70
C HIS A 125 -23.51 4.06 10.38
N ALA A 126 -23.74 5.35 10.12
CA ALA A 126 -25.07 5.86 9.81
C ALA A 126 -25.08 6.74 8.57
N HIS A 127 -26.16 6.65 7.79
CA HIS A 127 -26.43 7.47 6.61
C HIS A 127 -27.48 8.53 6.93
N PRO A 128 -27.29 9.79 6.52
CA PRO A 128 -26.30 10.28 5.55
C PRO A 128 -25.00 10.81 6.17
N ILE A 129 -24.80 10.73 7.49
CA ILE A 129 -23.66 11.40 8.14
C ILE A 129 -22.31 10.78 7.77
N GLU A 130 -22.30 9.54 7.28
CA GLU A 130 -21.10 8.82 6.85
C GLU A 130 -19.98 8.93 7.88
N ILE A 131 -20.30 8.62 9.14
CA ILE A 131 -19.35 8.56 10.25
C ILE A 131 -19.40 7.13 10.80
N GLN A 132 -18.24 6.61 11.19
CA GLN A 132 -18.09 5.29 11.80
C GLN A 132 -17.98 5.41 13.32
N GLY A 133 -18.66 4.51 14.03
CA GLY A 133 -18.49 4.23 15.45
C GLY A 133 -18.06 2.78 15.69
N SER A 134 -17.78 2.45 16.95
CA SER A 134 -17.33 1.11 17.33
C SER A 134 -17.96 0.63 18.63
N ILE A 135 -18.33 -0.65 18.68
CA ILE A 135 -18.79 -1.32 19.89
C ILE A 135 -17.76 -2.41 20.22
N ILE A 136 -17.15 -2.32 21.40
CA ILE A 136 -16.17 -3.30 21.89
C ILE A 136 -16.88 -4.14 22.94
N VAL A 137 -17.02 -5.44 22.70
CA VAL A 137 -17.66 -6.38 23.62
C VAL A 137 -16.58 -7.14 24.40
N GLY A 138 -16.65 -7.13 25.73
CA GLY A 138 -15.61 -7.74 26.56
C GLY A 138 -16.05 -7.92 28.01
N HIS A 139 -15.53 -8.98 28.65
CA HIS A 139 -15.93 -9.37 30.00
C HIS A 139 -15.58 -8.35 31.09
N ASP A 140 -14.53 -7.54 30.89
CA ASP A 140 -14.08 -6.52 31.86
C ASP A 140 -14.73 -5.13 31.64
N ASN A 141 -15.60 -5.01 30.64
CA ASN A 141 -16.30 -3.77 30.34
C ASN A 141 -17.41 -3.48 31.36
N PRO A 142 -17.92 -2.24 31.45
CA PRO A 142 -19.00 -1.90 32.36
C PRO A 142 -20.25 -2.77 32.17
N ALA A 143 -20.72 -3.39 33.26
CA ALA A 143 -21.97 -4.13 33.29
C ALA A 143 -23.16 -3.17 33.30
N VAL A 144 -23.80 -2.99 32.14
CA VAL A 144 -24.99 -2.14 31.98
C VAL A 144 -26.03 -2.88 31.16
N ASP A 145 -27.29 -2.78 31.58
CA ASP A 145 -28.40 -3.44 30.86
C ASP A 145 -28.66 -2.76 29.50
N VAL A 146 -28.57 -1.43 29.47
CA VAL A 146 -28.79 -0.62 28.26
C VAL A 146 -27.72 0.45 28.12
N THR A 147 -27.09 0.52 26.95
CA THR A 147 -26.21 1.61 26.51
C THR A 147 -26.89 2.40 25.41
N VAL A 148 -26.96 3.72 25.51
CA VAL A 148 -27.56 4.57 24.47
C VAL A 148 -26.46 5.22 23.62
N ILE A 149 -26.59 5.11 22.30
CA ILE A 149 -25.78 5.80 21.29
C ILE A 149 -26.70 6.79 20.56
N GLU A 150 -26.48 8.08 20.76
CA GLU A 150 -27.20 9.13 20.06
C GLU A 150 -26.56 9.43 18.71
N ILE A 151 -27.39 9.55 17.67
CA ILE A 151 -26.98 9.90 16.31
C ILE A 151 -27.25 11.39 16.10
N HIS A 152 -26.19 12.19 15.94
CA HIS A 152 -26.27 13.62 15.66
C HIS A 152 -25.68 13.92 14.28
N GLU A 153 -26.00 15.09 13.70
CA GLU A 153 -25.38 15.56 12.45
C GLU A 153 -23.85 15.68 12.54
N SER A 154 -23.31 15.83 13.76
CA SER A 154 -21.87 15.89 14.02
C SER A 154 -21.21 14.53 14.27
N GLY A 155 -21.95 13.42 14.25
CA GLY A 155 -21.48 12.08 14.60
C GLY A 155 -22.20 11.47 15.82
N PHE A 156 -21.65 10.35 16.30
CA PHE A 156 -22.25 9.58 17.39
C PHE A 156 -21.86 10.07 18.78
N ARG A 157 -22.73 9.86 19.77
CA ARG A 157 -22.47 10.14 21.18
C ARG A 157 -23.00 9.00 22.07
N PRO A 158 -22.14 8.15 22.64
CA PRO A 158 -20.70 8.04 22.35
C PRO A 158 -20.45 7.46 20.95
N ASP A 159 -19.30 7.75 20.37
CA ASP A 159 -18.78 7.14 19.13
C ASP A 159 -18.08 5.80 19.34
N MET A 160 -17.68 5.52 20.58
CA MET A 160 -17.19 4.22 21.02
C MET A 160 -17.92 3.78 22.29
N ALA A 161 -18.49 2.58 22.26
CA ALA A 161 -19.12 1.95 23.41
C ALA A 161 -18.36 0.68 23.81
N MET A 162 -18.06 0.54 25.10
CA MET A 162 -17.50 -0.69 25.67
C MET A 162 -18.59 -1.37 26.48
N ILE A 163 -19.00 -2.57 26.09
CA ILE A 163 -20.15 -3.28 26.68
C ILE A 163 -19.80 -4.73 27.03
N GLN A 164 -20.63 -5.36 27.85
CA GLN A 164 -20.59 -6.80 28.09
C GLN A 164 -21.63 -7.52 27.23
N THR A 165 -21.49 -8.84 27.09
CA THR A 165 -22.54 -9.69 26.52
C THR A 165 -23.80 -9.60 27.40
N GLY A 166 -24.96 -9.53 26.78
CA GLY A 166 -26.26 -9.30 27.41
C GLY A 166 -26.69 -7.82 27.42
N THR A 167 -25.80 -6.88 27.10
CA THR A 167 -26.14 -5.45 26.99
C THR A 167 -26.95 -5.16 25.73
N THR A 168 -28.04 -4.41 25.88
CA THR A 168 -28.76 -3.79 24.75
C THR A 168 -28.14 -2.45 24.40
N VAL A 169 -27.75 -2.27 23.15
CA VAL A 169 -27.38 -0.96 22.59
C VAL A 169 -28.60 -0.36 21.91
N ARG A 170 -28.99 0.84 22.38
CA ARG A 170 -30.06 1.64 21.82
C ARG A 170 -29.48 2.75 20.96
N PHE A 171 -29.72 2.72 19.67
CA PHE A 171 -29.43 3.81 18.75
C PHE A 171 -30.61 4.78 18.75
N SER A 172 -30.34 6.06 18.98
CA SER A 172 -31.38 7.09 19.09
C SER A 172 -31.15 8.20 18.07
N ASN A 173 -32.07 8.39 17.14
CA ASN A 173 -31.92 9.42 16.10
C ASN A 173 -32.24 10.82 16.64
N MET A 174 -31.20 11.63 16.88
CA MET A 174 -31.31 13.03 17.32
C MET A 174 -31.18 14.04 16.17
N MET A 175 -31.06 13.57 14.93
CA MET A 175 -30.96 14.42 13.75
C MET A 175 -32.31 15.00 13.36
N SER A 176 -32.30 16.01 12.49
CA SER A 176 -33.52 16.66 11.98
C SER A 176 -34.28 15.80 10.95
N GLU A 177 -33.63 14.79 10.37
CA GLU A 177 -34.13 13.94 9.29
C GLU A 177 -33.98 12.44 9.65
N ALA A 178 -34.63 11.57 8.88
CA ALA A 178 -34.49 10.11 9.03
C ALA A 178 -33.07 9.64 8.74
N THR A 179 -32.64 8.56 9.39
CA THR A 179 -31.30 8.00 9.25
C THR A 179 -31.33 6.49 9.18
N VAL A 180 -30.40 5.91 8.45
CA VAL A 180 -30.19 4.46 8.47
C VAL A 180 -28.96 4.18 9.32
N ILE A 181 -29.14 3.43 10.41
CA ILE A 181 -28.04 2.92 11.22
C ILE A 181 -27.72 1.50 10.77
N MET A 182 -26.44 1.17 10.62
CA MET A 182 -26.03 -0.19 10.25
C MET A 182 -24.69 -0.55 10.89
N SER A 183 -24.48 -1.83 11.20
CA SER A 183 -23.16 -2.34 11.53
C SER A 183 -22.33 -2.62 10.28
N GLY A 184 -21.02 -2.71 10.45
CA GLY A 184 -20.03 -2.82 9.38
C GLY A 184 -19.22 -1.53 9.19
N PRO A 185 -18.05 -1.64 8.54
CA PRO A 185 -17.18 -0.51 8.30
C PRO A 185 -17.81 0.49 7.32
N LEU A 186 -17.63 1.78 7.60
CA LEU A 186 -17.98 2.87 6.69
C LEU A 186 -16.98 2.85 5.52
N GLY A 187 -17.49 2.71 4.29
CA GLY A 187 -16.67 2.57 3.08
C GLY A 187 -17.11 1.44 2.14
N MET A 188 -18.10 0.64 2.56
CA MET A 188 -18.66 -0.45 1.74
C MET A 188 -19.96 -0.10 0.97
N SER A 189 -20.38 1.16 0.88
CA SER A 189 -21.58 1.51 0.12
C SER A 189 -21.67 2.97 -0.30
N GLU A 190 -21.17 3.29 -1.51
CA GLU A 190 -21.62 4.42 -2.35
C GLU A 190 -21.35 4.08 -3.84
N SER A 191 -21.60 2.84 -4.24
CA SER A 191 -21.67 2.48 -5.66
C SER A 191 -22.76 1.44 -5.96
N MET A 192 -23.94 1.49 -5.33
CA MET A 192 -25.08 0.71 -5.81
C MET A 192 -26.41 1.42 -5.62
N LYS A 193 -26.67 2.45 -6.44
CA LYS A 193 -28.04 2.68 -6.91
C LYS A 193 -28.30 1.73 -8.07
N GLY A 194 -28.68 0.50 -7.72
CA GLY A 194 -29.16 -0.51 -8.65
C GLY A 194 -28.19 -1.66 -8.88
N SER A 195 -28.14 -2.60 -7.94
CA SER A 195 -27.86 -4.00 -8.23
C SER A 195 -28.14 -4.81 -6.97
N ASN A 196 -28.74 -5.99 -7.14
CA ASN A 196 -29.18 -6.89 -6.08
C ASN A 196 -28.09 -7.14 -5.03
N VAL A 197 -28.55 -7.23 -3.79
CA VAL A 197 -27.91 -7.92 -2.67
C VAL A 197 -27.40 -9.29 -3.16
N HIS A 198 -26.08 -9.50 -3.07
CA HIS A 198 -25.46 -10.81 -3.20
C HIS A 198 -25.06 -11.26 -1.80
N SER A 199 -25.89 -12.12 -1.20
CA SER A 199 -25.70 -12.72 0.13
C SER A 199 -24.52 -13.71 0.09
N ALA A 200 -24.11 -14.24 1.25
CA ALA A 200 -23.13 -15.32 1.38
C ALA A 200 -23.41 -16.58 0.50
N SER A 201 -24.60 -16.67 -0.10
CA SER A 201 -24.97 -17.65 -1.13
C SER A 201 -24.11 -17.58 -2.40
N ASP A 202 -23.49 -16.44 -2.70
CA ASP A 202 -22.73 -16.24 -3.94
C ASP A 202 -21.21 -16.40 -3.74
N ALA A 203 -20.73 -16.68 -2.52
CA ALA A 203 -19.29 -16.86 -2.27
C ALA A 203 -18.72 -18.08 -3.00
N VAL A 204 -17.59 -17.90 -3.69
CA VAL A 204 -16.97 -18.93 -4.52
C VAL A 204 -15.83 -19.61 -3.77
N SER A 205 -16.13 -20.71 -3.08
CA SER A 205 -15.16 -21.50 -2.31
C SER A 205 -14.41 -22.56 -3.11
N GLY A 206 -13.36 -23.15 -2.53
CA GLY A 206 -12.68 -24.33 -3.09
C GLY A 206 -11.84 -24.08 -4.34
N ILE A 207 -11.52 -22.83 -4.67
CA ILE A 207 -10.67 -22.48 -5.81
C ILE A 207 -9.23 -22.92 -5.51
N SER A 208 -8.70 -23.85 -6.31
CA SER A 208 -7.32 -24.37 -6.17
C SER A 208 -6.44 -24.06 -7.39
N THR A 209 -7.03 -23.55 -8.45
CA THR A 209 -6.40 -23.33 -9.76
C THR A 209 -6.07 -21.87 -10.07
N LEU A 210 -6.51 -20.94 -9.22
CA LEU A 210 -6.22 -19.52 -9.34
C LEU A 210 -4.91 -19.19 -8.62
N GLN A 211 -4.04 -18.45 -9.27
CA GLN A 211 -2.78 -17.94 -8.71
C GLN A 211 -2.75 -16.42 -8.79
N VAL A 212 -1.85 -15.81 -8.01
CA VAL A 212 -1.59 -14.37 -8.07
C VAL A 212 -0.13 -14.10 -8.40
N GLU A 213 0.13 -13.26 -9.40
CA GLU A 213 1.41 -12.62 -9.60
C GLU A 213 1.39 -11.24 -8.92
N VAL A 214 2.29 -11.06 -7.95
CA VAL A 214 2.47 -9.80 -7.24
C VAL A 214 3.67 -9.07 -7.84
N THR A 215 3.46 -7.85 -8.31
CA THR A 215 4.51 -7.01 -8.92
C THR A 215 4.64 -5.69 -8.18
N HIS A 216 5.85 -5.34 -7.74
CA HIS A 216 6.12 -3.99 -7.25
C HIS A 216 6.40 -3.06 -8.44
N VAL A 217 5.47 -2.14 -8.71
CA VAL A 217 5.39 -1.37 -9.97
C VAL A 217 6.68 -0.61 -10.25
N ALA A 218 7.22 0.12 -9.26
CA ALA A 218 8.41 0.95 -9.44
C ALA A 218 9.68 0.15 -9.79
N SER A 219 9.79 -1.09 -9.31
CA SER A 219 10.96 -1.96 -9.57
C SER A 219 10.75 -2.96 -10.71
N SER A 220 9.49 -3.18 -11.12
CA SER A 220 9.07 -4.25 -12.03
C SER A 220 9.48 -5.66 -11.60
N VAL A 221 9.81 -5.87 -10.32
CA VAL A 221 10.07 -7.20 -9.76
C VAL A 221 8.75 -7.86 -9.44
N SER A 222 8.55 -9.07 -9.94
CA SER A 222 7.34 -9.87 -9.70
C SER A 222 7.63 -11.22 -9.04
N LYS A 223 6.61 -11.77 -8.37
CA LYS A 223 6.62 -13.12 -7.82
C LYS A 223 5.23 -13.73 -7.91
N ILE A 224 5.13 -14.94 -8.45
CA ILE A 224 3.91 -15.75 -8.43
C ILE A 224 3.78 -16.41 -7.05
N MET A 225 2.58 -16.38 -6.51
CA MET A 225 2.22 -16.93 -5.21
C MET A 225 0.89 -17.68 -5.30
N ASP A 226 0.74 -18.67 -4.42
CA ASP A 226 -0.47 -19.48 -4.31
C ASP A 226 -1.47 -18.79 -3.37
N LEU A 227 -2.74 -18.81 -3.77
CA LEU A 227 -3.84 -18.32 -2.96
C LEU A 227 -4.36 -19.44 -2.06
N LYS A 228 -4.68 -19.09 -0.82
CA LYS A 228 -5.28 -19.99 0.17
C LYS A 228 -6.59 -19.41 0.65
N GLU A 229 -7.64 -20.23 0.61
CA GLU A 229 -8.92 -19.85 1.19
C GLU A 229 -8.77 -19.62 2.71
N THR A 230 -9.40 -18.57 3.20
CA THR A 230 -9.39 -18.20 4.61
C THR A 230 -10.38 -19.09 5.34
N LEU A 231 -9.90 -19.76 6.40
CA LEU A 231 -10.75 -20.62 7.21
C LEU A 231 -11.86 -19.78 7.86
N GLY A 232 -13.10 -20.23 7.73
CA GLY A 232 -14.27 -19.54 8.29
C GLY A 232 -14.83 -18.42 7.40
N ASP A 233 -14.14 -18.04 6.32
CA ASP A 233 -14.54 -16.94 5.44
C ASP A 233 -14.61 -17.39 3.96
N PRO A 234 -15.72 -18.07 3.58
CA PRO A 234 -15.92 -18.62 2.24
C PRO A 234 -15.71 -17.59 1.13
N GLY A 235 -15.00 -17.98 0.08
CA GLY A 235 -14.74 -17.12 -1.08
C GLY A 235 -13.67 -16.05 -0.83
N HIS A 236 -13.11 -15.94 0.37
CA HIS A 236 -11.98 -15.06 0.67
C HIS A 236 -10.67 -15.84 0.61
N TYR A 237 -9.77 -15.44 -0.29
CA TYR A 237 -8.46 -16.03 -0.47
C TYR A 237 -7.35 -15.03 -0.16
N LYS A 238 -6.26 -15.55 0.39
CA LYS A 238 -5.10 -14.75 0.78
C LYS A 238 -3.80 -15.36 0.27
N SER A 239 -2.82 -14.50 0.01
CA SER A 239 -1.43 -14.91 -0.20
C SER A 239 -0.51 -14.00 0.60
N GLU A 240 0.10 -14.53 1.65
CA GLU A 240 0.91 -13.77 2.59
C GLU A 240 2.30 -13.44 2.03
N PHE A 241 2.75 -12.20 2.25
CA PHE A 241 4.12 -11.75 2.00
C PHE A 241 4.45 -10.53 2.87
N ILE A 242 5.74 -10.21 2.96
CA ILE A 242 6.19 -8.96 3.59
C ILE A 242 6.54 -7.99 2.47
N PRO A 243 5.79 -6.88 2.26
CA PRO A 243 6.18 -5.86 1.30
C PRO A 243 7.47 -5.18 1.77
N THR A 244 8.55 -5.28 0.99
CA THR A 244 9.87 -4.73 1.37
C THR A 244 10.18 -3.40 0.69
N SER A 245 9.17 -2.77 0.08
CA SER A 245 9.26 -1.45 -0.55
C SER A 245 7.89 -0.80 -0.52
N PRO A 246 7.81 0.52 -0.25
CA PRO A 246 6.57 1.27 -0.33
C PRO A 246 6.24 1.61 -1.79
N GLY A 247 5.02 2.08 -2.02
CA GLY A 247 4.49 2.46 -3.32
C GLY A 247 3.54 1.42 -3.90
N SER A 248 3.29 1.54 -5.20
CA SER A 248 2.25 0.79 -5.88
C SER A 248 2.62 -0.68 -6.14
N TYR A 249 1.64 -1.57 -5.97
CA TYR A 249 1.72 -2.98 -6.30
C TYR A 249 0.61 -3.36 -7.29
N ASN A 250 0.94 -4.24 -8.23
CA ASN A 250 -0.01 -4.84 -9.15
C ASN A 250 -0.24 -6.31 -8.74
N PHE A 251 -1.49 -6.69 -8.57
CA PHE A 251 -1.93 -8.06 -8.35
C PHE A 251 -2.61 -8.56 -9.62
N ARG A 252 -1.98 -9.55 -10.27
CA ARG A 252 -2.55 -10.23 -11.45
C ARG A 252 -3.02 -11.62 -11.06
N PHE A 253 -4.33 -11.81 -11.08
CA PHE A 253 -4.97 -13.10 -10.84
C PHE A 253 -5.12 -13.83 -12.16
N PHE A 254 -4.61 -15.05 -12.23
CA PHE A 254 -4.69 -15.87 -13.44
C PHE A 254 -4.90 -17.35 -13.11
N GLY A 255 -5.57 -18.07 -14.02
CA GLY A 255 -5.88 -19.47 -13.86
C GLY A 255 -7.29 -19.79 -14.33
N GLU A 256 -7.97 -20.69 -13.63
CA GLU A 256 -9.35 -21.08 -13.91
C GLU A 256 -10.17 -21.08 -12.62
N ILE A 257 -11.44 -20.68 -12.71
CA ILE A 257 -12.44 -20.80 -11.64
C ILE A 257 -13.63 -21.55 -12.24
N TYR A 258 -13.89 -22.76 -11.74
CA TYR A 258 -14.93 -23.66 -12.26
C TYR A 258 -14.97 -23.79 -13.80
N GLY A 259 -13.80 -23.85 -14.43
CA GLY A 259 -13.65 -24.00 -15.88
C GLY A 259 -13.69 -22.69 -16.68
N GLN A 260 -14.02 -21.55 -16.06
CA GLN A 260 -13.84 -20.24 -16.68
C GLN A 260 -12.39 -19.78 -16.52
N LYS A 261 -11.74 -19.41 -17.63
CA LYS A 261 -10.40 -18.81 -17.61
C LYS A 261 -10.44 -17.40 -17.03
N VAL A 262 -9.48 -17.12 -16.16
CA VAL A 262 -9.29 -15.83 -15.51
C VAL A 262 -7.88 -15.32 -15.84
N ASP A 263 -7.78 -14.04 -16.21
CA ASP A 263 -6.54 -13.28 -16.32
C ASP A 263 -6.88 -11.79 -16.11
N ALA A 264 -6.71 -11.31 -14.88
CA ALA A 264 -7.17 -10.00 -14.44
C ALA A 264 -6.15 -9.32 -13.53
N SER A 265 -5.77 -8.09 -13.88
CA SER A 265 -4.86 -7.27 -13.08
C SER A 265 -5.59 -6.16 -12.32
N PHE A 266 -5.06 -5.85 -11.14
CA PHE A 266 -5.51 -4.81 -10.22
C PHE A 266 -4.25 -4.08 -9.75
N GLU A 267 -4.21 -2.76 -9.88
CA GLU A 267 -3.04 -1.95 -9.49
C GLU A 267 -3.45 -0.98 -8.41
N SER A 268 -2.71 -0.97 -7.28
CA SER A 268 -2.97 -0.03 -6.19
C SER A 268 -2.75 1.41 -6.64
N SER A 269 -3.60 2.32 -6.18
CA SER A 269 -3.53 3.75 -6.49
C SER A 269 -4.39 4.54 -5.52
N ASN A 270 -4.47 5.86 -5.71
CA ASN A 270 -5.41 6.71 -4.98
C ASN A 270 -6.89 6.53 -5.36
N THR A 271 -7.20 5.69 -6.36
CA THR A 271 -8.57 5.45 -6.86
C THR A 271 -8.98 3.98 -6.87
N THR A 272 -8.08 3.09 -6.49
CA THR A 272 -8.27 1.63 -6.40
C THR A 272 -7.97 1.20 -4.96
N PHE A 273 -7.34 0.04 -4.75
CA PHE A 273 -6.87 -0.35 -3.41
C PHE A 273 -5.60 0.41 -2.99
N ASP A 274 -5.35 0.47 -1.68
CA ASP A 274 -4.28 1.27 -1.09
C ASP A 274 -2.87 0.82 -1.52
N GLU A 275 -1.95 1.78 -1.57
CA GLU A 275 -0.51 1.53 -1.78
C GLU A 275 0.19 1.13 -0.48
N VAL A 276 1.36 0.47 -0.59
CA VAL A 276 2.19 0.22 0.59
C VAL A 276 2.82 1.52 1.06
N ILE A 277 2.63 1.87 2.32
CA ILE A 277 3.23 3.06 2.93
C ILE A 277 4.55 2.74 3.65
N SER A 278 5.37 3.78 3.81
CA SER A 278 6.68 3.66 4.44
C SER A 278 6.55 3.38 5.93
N ALA A 279 7.31 2.42 6.45
CA ALA A 279 7.37 2.18 7.90
C ALA A 279 7.89 3.40 8.67
N ASN A 280 8.67 4.27 8.03
CA ASN A 280 9.24 5.46 8.68
C ASN A 280 8.15 6.40 9.22
N ASP A 281 6.96 6.39 8.61
CA ASP A 281 5.83 7.24 9.01
C ASP A 281 5.25 6.81 10.38
N PHE A 282 5.50 5.58 10.80
CA PHE A 282 4.97 4.99 12.05
C PHE A 282 6.06 4.68 13.09
N GLN A 283 7.33 4.92 12.78
CA GLN A 283 8.43 4.61 13.69
C GLN A 283 8.68 5.72 14.71
N PHE A 284 8.68 5.34 15.98
CA PHE A 284 9.00 6.17 17.14
C PHE A 284 9.70 5.32 18.22
N PRO A 285 10.62 5.85 19.04
CA PRO A 285 11.16 7.23 19.07
C PRO A 285 12.28 7.50 18.07
N VAL A 286 12.87 6.44 17.52
CA VAL A 286 13.96 6.54 16.55
C VAL A 286 13.47 5.91 15.25
N GLN A 287 13.52 6.68 14.17
CA GLN A 287 13.32 6.16 12.82
C GLN A 287 14.59 5.43 12.38
N LEU A 288 14.46 4.14 12.11
CA LEU A 288 15.53 3.29 11.60
C LEU A 288 15.48 3.29 10.07
N ALA A 289 16.66 3.24 9.45
CA ALA A 289 16.75 3.08 7.99
C ALA A 289 16.12 1.75 7.57
N ALA A 290 15.38 1.76 6.47
CA ALA A 290 14.79 0.54 5.93
C ALA A 290 15.89 -0.42 5.44
N SER A 291 15.61 -1.73 5.44
CA SER A 291 16.58 -2.74 4.99
C SER A 291 17.06 -2.46 3.56
N ARG A 292 16.15 -2.05 2.66
CA ARG A 292 16.49 -1.68 1.28
C ARG A 292 17.42 -0.47 1.19
N GLU A 293 17.27 0.51 2.09
CA GLU A 293 18.10 1.73 2.10
C GLU A 293 19.52 1.39 2.56
N THR A 294 19.62 0.55 3.59
CA THR A 294 20.90 0.04 4.09
C THR A 294 21.62 -0.77 3.01
N GLU A 295 20.91 -1.63 2.28
CA GLU A 295 21.47 -2.40 1.18
C GLU A 295 21.91 -1.49 0.02
N ASN A 296 21.10 -0.51 -0.38
CA ASN A 296 21.44 0.45 -1.42
C ASN A 296 22.68 1.28 -1.06
N ALA A 297 22.79 1.73 0.19
CA ALA A 297 23.97 2.43 0.68
C ALA A 297 25.21 1.53 0.66
N ALA A 298 25.09 0.27 1.07
CA ALA A 298 26.18 -0.70 1.01
C ALA A 298 26.65 -0.94 -0.43
N ARG A 299 25.72 -1.17 -1.37
CA ARG A 299 26.02 -1.33 -2.80
C ARG A 299 26.74 -0.10 -3.37
N GLY A 300 26.28 1.10 -3.03
CA GLY A 300 26.93 2.35 -3.44
C GLY A 300 28.35 2.48 -2.89
N ALA A 301 28.57 2.14 -1.62
CA ALA A 301 29.90 2.14 -1.01
C ALA A 301 30.85 1.13 -1.68
N PHE A 302 30.37 -0.08 -2.00
CA PHE A 302 31.16 -1.07 -2.74
C PHE A 302 31.54 -0.60 -4.15
N ALA A 303 30.60 0.02 -4.87
CA ALA A 303 30.87 0.57 -6.20
C ALA A 303 31.95 1.66 -6.16
N ALA A 304 31.83 2.62 -5.22
CA ALA A 304 32.81 3.68 -5.03
C ALA A 304 34.19 3.13 -4.60
N ALA A 305 34.23 2.10 -3.74
CA ALA A 305 35.47 1.45 -3.34
C ALA A 305 36.16 0.75 -4.51
N ASN A 306 35.41 0.05 -5.37
CA ASN A 306 35.94 -0.59 -6.56
C ASN A 306 36.47 0.43 -7.58
N GLU A 307 35.74 1.53 -7.79
CA GLU A 307 36.19 2.63 -8.66
C GLU A 307 37.48 3.27 -8.12
N ALA A 308 37.55 3.55 -6.82
CA ALA A 308 38.75 4.08 -6.19
C ALA A 308 39.94 3.11 -6.32
N SER A 309 39.71 1.81 -6.16
CA SER A 309 40.74 0.78 -6.35
C SER A 309 41.24 0.72 -7.81
N ALA A 310 40.35 0.84 -8.79
CA ALA A 310 40.72 0.88 -10.20
C ALA A 310 41.54 2.14 -10.53
N ASN A 311 41.07 3.31 -10.11
CA ASN A 311 41.78 4.58 -10.30
C ASN A 311 43.18 4.58 -9.64
N ALA A 312 43.30 3.96 -8.46
CA ALA A 312 44.58 3.81 -7.78
C ALA A 312 45.54 2.89 -8.55
N ALA A 313 45.03 1.79 -9.12
CA ALA A 313 45.82 0.88 -9.96
C ALA A 313 46.33 1.59 -11.23
N ASP A 314 45.47 2.37 -11.89
CA ASP A 314 45.84 3.16 -13.07
C ASP A 314 46.89 4.21 -12.73
N ALA A 315 46.71 4.96 -11.65
CA ALA A 315 47.70 5.94 -11.18
C ALA A 315 49.06 5.31 -10.89
N ALA A 316 49.09 4.12 -10.27
CA ALA A 316 50.32 3.38 -10.02
C ALA A 316 51.01 2.90 -11.32
N SER A 317 50.22 2.49 -12.31
CA SER A 317 50.71 2.12 -13.65
C SER A 317 51.33 3.32 -14.36
N TYR A 318 50.62 4.45 -14.41
CA TYR A 318 51.14 5.70 -15.00
C TYR A 318 52.42 6.16 -14.31
N ALA A 319 52.46 6.14 -12.97
CA ALA A 319 53.67 6.49 -12.21
C ALA A 319 54.86 5.57 -12.57
N SER A 320 54.60 4.28 -12.78
CA SER A 320 55.63 3.32 -13.18
C SER A 320 56.16 3.60 -14.59
N ILE A 321 55.27 3.87 -15.56
CA ILE A 321 55.65 4.25 -16.93
C ILE A 321 56.44 5.57 -16.92
N SER A 322 55.99 6.57 -16.16
CA SER A 322 56.71 7.85 -16.03
C SER A 322 58.09 7.70 -15.41
N ARG A 323 58.26 6.81 -14.41
CA ARG A 323 59.58 6.49 -13.87
C ARG A 323 60.50 5.90 -14.93
N VAL A 324 60.03 4.94 -15.73
CA VAL A 324 60.82 4.35 -16.83
C VAL A 324 61.17 5.38 -17.90
N LEU A 325 60.20 6.18 -18.35
CA LEU A 325 60.45 7.24 -19.34
C LEU A 325 61.42 8.31 -18.80
N GLY A 326 61.28 8.69 -17.53
CA GLY A 326 62.21 9.61 -16.87
C GLY A 326 63.64 9.08 -16.83
N LEU A 327 63.82 7.79 -16.54
CA LEU A 327 65.13 7.14 -16.60
C LEU A 327 65.71 7.14 -18.02
N ILE A 328 64.90 6.81 -19.04
CA ILE A 328 65.33 6.85 -20.44
C ILE A 328 65.75 8.27 -20.86
N ALA A 329 64.93 9.29 -20.51
CA ALA A 329 65.22 10.68 -20.83
C ALA A 329 66.53 11.17 -20.16
N LEU A 330 66.78 10.76 -18.92
CA LEU A 330 68.02 11.08 -18.20
C LEU A 330 69.24 10.47 -18.94
N VAL A 331 69.17 9.20 -19.31
CA VAL A 331 70.25 8.51 -20.04
C VAL A 331 70.52 9.23 -21.38
N LEU A 332 69.48 9.51 -22.16
CA LEU A 332 69.61 10.21 -23.44
C LEU A 332 70.18 11.63 -23.27
N GLY A 333 69.77 12.36 -22.23
CA GLY A 333 70.30 13.68 -21.91
C GLY A 333 71.79 13.65 -21.58
N VAL A 334 72.25 12.68 -20.79
CA VAL A 334 73.68 12.47 -20.49
C VAL A 334 74.45 12.19 -21.78
N PHE A 335 73.96 11.31 -22.65
CA PHE A 335 74.59 11.05 -23.95
C PHE A 335 74.67 12.33 -24.80
N GLY A 336 73.60 13.11 -24.88
CA GLY A 336 73.57 14.38 -25.60
C GLY A 336 74.63 15.37 -25.11
N LEU A 337 74.80 15.49 -23.79
CA LEU A 337 75.84 16.33 -23.18
C LEU A 337 77.25 15.86 -23.54
N VAL A 338 77.51 14.55 -23.48
CA VAL A 338 78.81 13.96 -23.85
C VAL A 338 79.13 14.23 -25.32
N PHE A 339 78.20 13.93 -26.24
CA PHE A 339 78.40 14.16 -27.67
C PHE A 339 78.53 15.64 -28.02
N GLY A 340 77.74 16.52 -27.38
CA GLY A 340 77.83 17.97 -27.55
C GLY A 340 79.19 18.52 -27.07
N GLY A 341 79.68 18.06 -25.92
CA GLY A 341 81.00 18.42 -25.40
C GLY A 341 82.15 17.98 -26.32
N LEU A 342 82.08 16.75 -26.85
CA LEU A 342 83.05 16.24 -27.83
C LEU A 342 83.03 17.06 -29.14
N ALA A 343 81.86 17.43 -29.64
CA ALA A 343 81.72 18.29 -30.81
C ALA A 343 82.27 19.70 -30.58
N PHE A 344 82.03 20.29 -29.40
CA PHE A 344 82.55 21.60 -29.02
C PHE A 344 84.09 21.60 -28.92
N GLN A 345 84.71 20.57 -28.32
CA GLN A 345 86.17 20.42 -28.30
C GLN A 345 86.78 20.31 -29.71
N ARG A 346 86.11 19.60 -30.63
CA ARG A 346 86.54 19.51 -32.04
C ARG A 346 86.42 20.85 -32.77
N SER A 347 85.39 21.64 -32.48
CA SER A 347 85.18 22.98 -33.06
C SER A 347 86.23 23.99 -32.58
N GLY A 348 86.60 23.95 -31.29
CA GLY A 348 87.64 24.81 -30.73
C GLY A 348 89.01 24.61 -31.38
N LYS A 349 89.38 23.36 -31.70
CA LYS A 349 90.63 23.04 -32.41
C LYS A 349 90.70 23.57 -33.85
N LYS A 350 89.56 23.81 -34.51
CA LYS A 350 89.54 24.36 -35.88
C LYS A 350 89.77 25.87 -35.94
N ARG A 351 89.59 26.60 -34.85
CA ARG A 351 89.78 28.06 -34.82
C ARG A 351 91.23 28.51 -34.62
N GLU A 352 92.13 27.62 -34.20
CA GLU A 352 93.56 27.93 -34.07
C GLU A 352 94.38 27.73 -35.36
N SER A 353 93.79 27.18 -36.45
CA SER A 353 94.54 26.92 -37.69
C SER A 353 94.30 27.92 -38.84
N VAL A 354 93.66 29.07 -38.59
CA VAL A 354 93.54 30.15 -39.58
C VAL A 354 94.29 31.38 -39.08
N GLY A 355 95.61 31.27 -39.06
CA GLY A 355 96.51 32.35 -38.72
C GLY A 355 97.84 32.18 -39.46
N SER A 356 98.15 33.18 -40.29
CA SER A 356 99.45 33.43 -40.93
C SER A 356 99.86 32.52 -42.09
N ASN A 357 99.59 32.96 -43.32
CA ASN A 357 100.64 33.01 -44.34
C ASN A 357 100.77 34.45 -44.86
N LYS A 358 101.88 35.08 -44.46
CA LYS A 358 102.38 36.37 -44.94
C LYS A 358 103.25 36.14 -46.19
N TRP A 359 103.03 36.99 -47.19
CA TRP A 359 103.98 37.62 -48.15
C TRP A 359 105.20 36.84 -48.66
N HIS A 360 105.29 36.68 -49.98
CA HIS A 360 106.11 37.54 -50.86
C HIS A 360 105.66 37.47 -52.32
#